data_AF-A0A2S7U568-F1
#
_entry.id   AF-A0A2S7U568-F1
#
_cell.length_a   1.000
_cell.length_b   1.000
_cell.length_c   1.000
_cell.angle_alpha   90.00
_cell.angle_beta   90.00
_cell.angle_gamma   90.00
#
_symmetry.space_group_name_H-M   'P 1'
#
loop_
_entity.id
_entity.type
_entity.pdbx_description
1 polymer ?
#
loop_
_entity_poly.entity_id
_entity_poly.type
_entity_poly.pdbx_seq_one_letter_code
_entity_poly.pdbx_strand_id
1 'polypeptide(L)'
;MNATLEAMAQALFKSWFVDFDPVIDNALRAGNPIPAPLQQRAETRRKALGERSSSCVTTSKDGAGAPSLPDPHSHLFPATFTHSEDLGLIPEGWVVVELADLATVKGGKRLPKGSTLTDETTNHPYLRTKDITGTEIDIKNLLYVPDEVFSSISRYIVEKDDVVISIVGTIGLCCQITEELHLASLTENCAKITSIDTSKISQNYLFSFLISSEVKGEVQRRTVGSTQPKFHYII
;
A
#
# COMPACT_ATOMS: atom_id res chain seq x y z
N MET A 1 -7.43 5.05 15.86
CA MET A 1 -6.50 5.95 15.13
C MET A 1 -7.21 7.28 14.80
N ASN A 2 -6.48 8.39 14.64
CA ASN A 2 -7.07 9.68 14.26
C ASN A 2 -7.17 9.74 12.72
N ALA A 3 -8.37 9.61 12.15
CA ALA A 3 -8.61 9.55 10.69
C ALA A 3 -7.89 10.67 9.91
N THR A 4 -7.66 11.81 10.56
CA THR A 4 -6.91 12.94 10.01
C THR A 4 -5.43 12.62 9.74
N LEU A 5 -4.74 11.87 10.62
CA LEU A 5 -3.32 11.55 10.44
C LEU A 5 -3.08 10.57 9.28
N GLU A 6 -3.96 9.58 9.14
CA GLU A 6 -3.91 8.65 8.02
C GLU A 6 -4.13 9.37 6.69
N ALA A 7 -5.12 10.26 6.62
CA ALA A 7 -5.38 11.07 5.45
C ALA A 7 -4.17 11.97 5.10
N MET A 8 -3.52 12.56 6.10
CA MET A 8 -2.29 13.35 5.90
C MET A 8 -1.13 12.48 5.38
N ALA A 9 -0.94 11.28 5.93
CA ALA A 9 0.11 10.35 5.48
C ALA A 9 -0.12 9.88 4.04
N GLN A 10 -1.37 9.54 3.68
CA GLN A 10 -1.74 9.17 2.31
C GLN A 10 -1.54 10.33 1.33
N ALA A 11 -1.90 11.56 1.72
CA ALA A 11 -1.69 12.75 0.89
C ALA A 11 -0.20 13.04 0.66
N LEU A 12 0.63 12.89 1.71
CA LEU A 12 2.09 13.01 1.61
C LEU A 12 2.67 11.94 0.70
N PHE A 13 2.29 10.67 0.89
CA PHE A 13 2.77 9.57 0.07
C PHE A 13 2.44 9.79 -1.41
N LYS A 14 1.19 10.16 -1.70
CA LYS A 14 0.77 10.46 -3.07
C LYS A 14 1.58 11.62 -3.66
N SER A 15 1.72 12.73 -2.94
CA SER A 15 2.50 13.87 -3.40
C SER A 15 3.95 13.49 -3.74
N TRP A 16 4.59 12.67 -2.89
CA TRP A 16 6.02 12.39 -3.00
C TRP A 16 6.36 11.26 -3.96
N PHE A 17 5.58 10.19 -3.96
CA PHE A 17 5.93 8.93 -4.63
C PHE A 17 5.00 8.56 -5.80
N VAL A 18 3.91 9.31 -6.00
CA VAL A 18 3.01 9.13 -7.14
C VAL A 18 3.03 10.35 -8.05
N ASP A 19 2.84 11.55 -7.50
CA ASP A 19 2.79 12.81 -8.26
C ASP A 19 4.19 13.43 -8.46
N PHE A 20 5.22 12.87 -7.78
CA PHE A 20 6.62 13.30 -7.82
C PHE A 20 6.84 14.80 -7.54
N ASP A 21 6.00 15.43 -6.71
CA ASP A 21 6.08 16.86 -6.38
C ASP A 21 7.48 17.28 -5.88
N PRO A 22 8.17 16.53 -5.00
CA PRO A 22 9.58 16.75 -4.67
C PRO A 22 10.55 16.92 -5.85
N VAL A 23 10.41 16.07 -6.86
CA VAL A 23 11.29 16.03 -8.03
C VAL A 23 11.01 17.23 -8.90
N ILE A 24 9.73 17.59 -9.05
CA ILE A 24 9.29 18.82 -9.71
C ILE A 24 9.83 20.05 -8.99
N ASP A 25 9.71 20.13 -7.67
CA ASP A 25 10.22 21.24 -6.86
C ASP A 25 11.75 21.40 -7.03
N ASN A 26 12.48 20.28 -7.02
CA ASN A 26 13.92 20.27 -7.23
C ASN A 26 14.30 20.70 -8.66
N ALA A 27 13.59 20.21 -9.67
CA ALA A 27 13.79 20.60 -11.06
C ALA A 27 13.56 22.11 -11.25
N LEU A 28 12.48 22.66 -10.68
CA LEU A 28 12.18 24.09 -10.71
C LEU A 28 13.28 24.92 -10.04
N ARG A 29 13.77 24.49 -8.86
CA ARG A 29 14.85 25.18 -8.12
C ARG A 29 16.18 25.16 -8.88
N ALA A 30 16.48 24.04 -9.56
CA ALA A 30 17.69 23.88 -10.36
C ALA A 30 17.61 24.57 -11.74
N GLY A 31 16.42 25.03 -12.16
CA GLY A 31 16.21 25.58 -13.50
C GLY A 31 16.19 24.51 -14.61
N ASN A 32 15.94 23.25 -14.25
CA ASN A 32 15.84 22.15 -15.21
C ASN A 32 14.51 22.22 -15.99
N PRO A 33 14.50 21.80 -17.26
CA PRO A 33 13.26 21.75 -18.04
C PRO A 33 12.29 20.74 -17.44
N ILE A 34 11.02 21.13 -17.30
CA ILE A 34 9.93 20.23 -16.92
C ILE A 34 9.33 19.60 -18.19
N PRO A 35 9.28 18.26 -18.29
CA PRO A 35 8.64 17.58 -19.42
C PRO A 35 7.18 18.01 -19.61
N ALA A 36 6.71 18.04 -20.87
CA ALA A 36 5.37 18.53 -21.23
C ALA A 36 4.21 17.93 -20.39
N PRO A 37 4.16 16.60 -20.13
CA PRO A 37 3.10 16.01 -19.31
C PRO A 37 3.05 16.53 -17.86
N LEU A 38 4.14 17.08 -17.33
CA LEU A 38 4.26 17.53 -15.95
C LEU A 38 4.13 19.05 -15.79
N GLN A 39 3.98 19.82 -16.88
CA GLN A 39 3.97 21.28 -16.84
C GLN A 39 2.82 21.86 -16.00
N GLN A 40 1.61 21.32 -16.10
CA GLN A 40 0.47 21.78 -15.31
C GLN A 40 0.70 21.57 -13.81
N ARG A 41 1.30 20.43 -13.44
CA ARG A 41 1.64 20.12 -12.06
C ARG A 41 2.74 21.07 -11.56
N ALA A 42 3.79 21.28 -12.35
CA ALA A 42 4.86 22.23 -12.04
C ALA A 42 4.36 23.66 -11.84
N GLU A 43 3.40 24.12 -12.65
CA GLU A 43 2.78 25.43 -12.44
C GLU A 43 2.02 25.51 -11.11
N THR A 44 1.30 24.44 -10.76
CA THR A 44 0.61 24.33 -9.46
C THR A 44 1.61 24.38 -8.30
N ARG A 45 2.73 23.66 -8.42
CA ARG A 45 3.82 23.66 -7.44
C ARG A 45 4.48 25.02 -7.31
N ARG A 46 4.78 25.69 -8.42
CA ARG A 46 5.38 27.03 -8.45
C ARG A 46 4.54 28.04 -7.68
N LYS A 47 3.21 28.03 -7.87
CA LYS A 47 2.28 28.90 -7.11
C LYS A 47 2.31 28.58 -5.62
N ALA A 48 2.18 27.31 -5.25
CA ALA A 48 2.17 26.88 -3.85
C ALA A 48 3.49 27.18 -3.11
N LEU A 49 4.64 27.14 -3.78
CA LEU A 49 5.95 27.50 -3.20
C LEU A 49 6.13 29.02 -3.10
N GLY A 50 5.70 29.79 -4.10
CA GLY A 50 5.79 31.25 -4.11
C GLY A 50 4.94 31.93 -3.02
N GLU A 51 3.75 31.38 -2.74
CA GLU A 51 2.87 31.83 -1.65
C GLU A 51 3.47 31.58 -0.25
N ARG A 52 4.39 30.61 -0.10
CA ARG A 52 5.07 30.34 1.19
C ARG A 52 6.20 31.32 1.49
N SER A 53 6.84 31.92 0.48
CA SER A 53 7.90 32.93 0.69
C SER A 53 7.37 34.31 1.10
N SER A 54 6.08 34.58 0.92
CA SER A 54 5.44 35.86 1.27
C SER A 54 4.70 35.86 2.62
N SER A 55 4.66 34.73 3.35
CA SER A 55 4.17 34.70 4.75
C SER A 55 5.16 34.02 5.70
N CYS A 56 5.83 34.84 6.52
CA CYS A 56 6.52 34.43 7.73
C CYS A 56 5.60 33.60 8.64
N VAL A 57 6.10 32.42 9.07
CA VAL A 57 5.69 31.60 10.22
C VAL A 57 4.23 31.77 10.65
N THR A 58 3.33 30.94 10.15
CA THR A 58 2.19 30.47 10.94
C THR A 58 1.85 29.03 10.62
N THR A 59 1.64 28.25 11.68
CA THR A 59 0.87 27.01 11.65
C THR A 59 -0.52 27.32 11.11
N SER A 60 -0.76 27.12 9.82
CA SER A 60 -2.10 27.18 9.26
C SER A 60 -2.93 26.05 9.85
N LYS A 61 -3.98 26.41 10.59
CA LYS A 61 -4.96 25.48 11.17
C LYS A 61 -5.78 24.71 10.13
N ASP A 62 -5.66 25.05 8.86
CA ASP A 62 -6.34 24.39 7.76
C ASP A 62 -5.27 23.73 6.87
N GLY A 63 -5.21 22.40 6.88
CA GLY A 63 -4.21 21.58 6.17
C GLY A 63 -4.33 21.59 4.64
N ALA A 64 -4.55 22.75 4.03
CA ALA A 64 -4.84 22.93 2.60
C ALA A 64 -3.62 23.38 1.76
N GLY A 65 -2.43 23.46 2.35
CA GLY A 65 -1.20 23.69 1.60
C GLY A 65 -0.69 22.39 0.98
N ALA A 66 -0.45 22.36 -0.33
CA ALA A 66 0.17 21.21 -0.98
C ALA A 66 1.47 20.84 -0.25
N PRO A 67 1.70 19.56 0.08
CA PRO A 67 2.90 19.16 0.81
C PRO A 67 4.15 19.62 0.07
N SER A 68 5.07 20.27 0.75
CA SER A 68 6.41 20.54 0.22
C SER A 68 7.40 19.90 1.17
N LEU A 69 8.48 19.34 0.63
CA LEU A 69 9.54 18.81 1.48
C LEU A 69 10.11 19.92 2.35
N PRO A 70 10.33 19.67 3.65
CA PRO A 70 11.27 20.48 4.41
C PRO A 70 12.64 20.44 3.72
N ASP A 71 13.31 21.59 3.62
CA ASP A 71 14.63 21.73 2.99
C ASP A 71 15.66 20.62 3.31
N PRO A 72 15.78 20.08 4.55
CA PRO A 72 16.75 19.02 4.84
C PRO A 72 16.52 17.71 4.07
N HIS A 73 15.35 17.46 3.50
CA HIS A 73 15.04 16.20 2.80
C HIS A 73 14.98 16.34 1.27
N SER A 74 15.15 17.55 0.74
CA SER A 74 15.15 17.80 -0.71
C SER A 74 16.21 16.99 -1.46
N HIS A 75 17.37 16.76 -0.83
CA HIS A 75 18.48 15.99 -1.40
C HIS A 75 18.17 14.49 -1.63
N LEU A 76 17.07 13.97 -1.06
CA LEU A 76 16.65 12.57 -1.23
C LEU A 76 15.96 12.33 -2.58
N PHE A 77 15.61 13.39 -3.31
CA PHE A 77 14.91 13.31 -4.58
C PHE A 77 15.76 13.89 -5.71
N PRO A 78 15.76 13.29 -6.90
CA PRO A 78 16.46 13.86 -8.05
C PRO A 78 15.82 15.18 -8.50
N ALA A 79 16.45 15.84 -9.45
CA ALA A 79 15.95 17.08 -10.08
C ALA A 79 15.62 16.89 -11.58
N THR A 80 15.65 15.64 -12.07
CA THR A 80 15.40 15.28 -13.47
C THR A 80 14.52 14.04 -13.54
N PHE A 81 13.94 13.83 -14.72
CA PHE A 81 13.10 12.69 -15.04
C PHE A 81 13.71 11.93 -16.21
N THR A 82 13.51 10.62 -16.22
CA THR A 82 13.81 9.73 -17.35
C THR A 82 12.52 9.06 -17.84
N HIS A 83 12.58 8.46 -19.03
CA HIS A 83 11.44 7.75 -19.61
C HIS A 83 11.59 6.24 -19.38
N SER A 84 10.54 5.64 -18.83
CA SER A 84 10.29 4.20 -18.77
C SER A 84 9.25 3.83 -19.83
N GLU A 85 9.48 2.71 -20.51
CA GLU A 85 8.56 2.18 -21.52
C GLU A 85 7.18 1.83 -20.92
N ASP A 86 7.15 1.35 -19.68
CA ASP A 86 5.93 0.86 -19.03
C ASP A 86 5.11 1.98 -18.37
N LEU A 87 5.77 2.91 -17.69
CA LEU A 87 5.13 3.91 -16.83
C LEU A 87 5.33 5.36 -17.27
N GLY A 88 6.03 5.60 -18.39
CA GLY A 88 6.29 6.93 -18.89
C GLY A 88 7.35 7.68 -18.07
N LEU A 89 7.06 8.89 -17.60
CA LEU A 89 8.05 9.70 -16.90
C LEU A 89 8.21 9.26 -15.45
N ILE A 90 9.42 8.86 -15.09
CA ILE A 90 9.82 8.50 -13.73
C ILE A 90 11.01 9.37 -13.27
N PRO A 91 11.22 9.55 -11.96
CA PRO A 91 12.39 10.28 -11.47
C PRO A 91 13.71 9.62 -11.91
N GLU A 92 14.74 10.42 -12.16
CA GLU A 92 16.09 9.91 -12.47
C GLU A 92 16.58 8.91 -11.40
N GLY A 93 17.16 7.80 -11.84
CA GLY A 93 17.68 6.75 -10.95
C GLY A 93 16.62 5.82 -10.37
N TRP A 94 15.33 6.06 -10.62
CA TRP A 94 14.28 5.09 -10.31
C TRP A 94 14.22 4.01 -11.38
N VAL A 95 13.76 2.82 -10.98
CA VAL A 95 13.57 1.67 -11.85
C VAL A 95 12.15 1.14 -11.71
N VAL A 96 11.61 0.62 -12.81
CA VAL A 96 10.34 -0.11 -12.81
C VAL A 96 10.65 -1.58 -12.61
N VAL A 97 9.92 -2.21 -11.69
CA VAL A 97 10.08 -3.62 -11.32
C VAL A 97 8.71 -4.26 -11.12
N GLU A 98 8.64 -5.58 -11.25
CA GLU A 98 7.42 -6.33 -10.96
C GLU A 98 7.37 -6.70 -9.48
N LEU A 99 6.16 -6.89 -8.93
CA LEU A 99 6.02 -7.32 -7.53
C LEU A 99 6.70 -8.69 -7.30
N ALA A 100 6.71 -9.55 -8.32
CA ALA A 100 7.36 -10.86 -8.29
C ALA A 100 8.89 -10.78 -8.10
N ASP A 101 9.53 -9.66 -8.49
CA ASP A 101 10.97 -9.43 -8.28
C ASP A 101 11.30 -9.01 -6.84
N LEU A 102 10.28 -8.60 -6.10
CA LEU A 102 10.38 -8.02 -4.76
C LEU A 102 9.82 -8.93 -3.67
N ALA A 103 8.86 -9.77 -3.99
CA ALA A 103 8.13 -10.58 -3.02
C ALA A 103 7.46 -11.79 -3.68
N THR A 104 7.00 -12.73 -2.84
CA THR A 104 6.17 -13.86 -3.27
C THR A 104 4.70 -13.62 -2.93
N VAL A 105 3.79 -13.89 -3.86
CA VAL A 105 2.34 -13.85 -3.61
C VAL A 105 1.81 -15.26 -3.41
N LYS A 106 1.09 -15.51 -2.31
CA LYS A 106 0.48 -16.82 -1.99
C LYS A 106 -0.98 -16.64 -1.56
N GLY A 107 -1.87 -17.51 -2.02
CA GLY A 107 -3.27 -17.53 -1.57
C GLY A 107 -3.44 -18.22 -0.21
N GLY A 108 -4.55 -17.94 0.48
CA GLY A 108 -5.01 -18.72 1.63
C GLY A 108 -5.78 -19.99 1.24
N LYS A 109 -6.45 -20.62 2.22
CA LYS A 109 -7.17 -21.89 2.01
C LYS A 109 -8.40 -22.03 2.90
N ARG A 110 -9.47 -22.55 2.30
CA ARG A 110 -10.69 -22.97 3.01
C ARG A 110 -10.41 -24.18 3.89
N LEU A 111 -11.12 -24.27 5.02
CA LEU A 111 -11.17 -25.51 5.80
C LEU A 111 -11.64 -26.70 4.93
N PRO A 112 -11.16 -27.92 5.25
CA PRO A 112 -11.67 -29.15 4.64
C PRO A 112 -13.19 -29.25 4.73
N LYS A 113 -13.79 -29.92 3.75
CA LYS A 113 -15.24 -30.13 3.72
C LYS A 113 -15.68 -30.89 4.97
N GLY A 114 -16.67 -30.34 5.69
CA GLY A 114 -17.20 -30.92 6.92
C GLY A 114 -16.59 -30.37 8.21
N SER A 115 -15.50 -29.60 8.10
CA SER A 115 -14.90 -28.89 9.24
C SER A 115 -15.45 -27.48 9.37
N THR A 116 -15.51 -26.98 10.60
CA THR A 116 -15.91 -25.61 10.93
C THR A 116 -14.85 -24.96 11.81
N LEU A 117 -14.77 -23.63 11.73
CA LEU A 117 -13.99 -22.86 12.69
C LEU A 117 -14.64 -22.93 14.07
N THR A 118 -13.83 -22.78 15.11
CA THR A 118 -14.28 -22.70 16.51
C THR A 118 -14.05 -21.30 17.08
N ASP A 119 -14.86 -20.90 18.05
CA ASP A 119 -14.64 -19.71 18.88
C ASP A 119 -13.80 -20.03 20.13
N GLU A 120 -13.56 -21.30 20.44
CA GLU A 120 -12.57 -21.73 21.42
C GLU A 120 -11.16 -21.37 20.94
N THR A 121 -10.39 -20.72 21.80
CA THR A 121 -9.02 -20.29 21.46
C THR A 121 -8.10 -21.50 21.29
N THR A 122 -7.48 -21.61 20.12
CA THR A 122 -6.40 -22.58 19.82
C THR A 122 -5.12 -21.85 19.45
N ASN A 123 -4.03 -22.59 19.19
CA ASN A 123 -2.78 -22.02 18.66
C ASN A 123 -2.86 -21.65 17.17
N HIS A 124 -4.05 -21.73 16.57
CA HIS A 124 -4.25 -21.59 15.13
C HIS A 124 -5.35 -20.56 14.81
N PRO A 125 -5.10 -19.25 15.03
CA PRO A 125 -6.04 -18.21 14.59
C PRO A 125 -6.33 -18.32 13.09
N TYR A 126 -7.54 -17.98 12.65
CA TYR A 126 -7.92 -18.00 11.24
C TYR A 126 -8.41 -16.62 10.79
N LEU A 127 -7.59 -15.94 10.00
CA LEU A 127 -7.86 -14.61 9.48
C LEU A 127 -8.82 -14.66 8.30
N ARG A 128 -9.98 -14.02 8.45
CA ARG A 128 -11.01 -13.91 7.40
C ARG A 128 -11.05 -12.48 6.86
N THR A 129 -11.61 -12.31 5.67
CA THR A 129 -11.81 -10.98 5.07
C THR A 129 -12.63 -10.04 5.97
N LYS A 130 -13.63 -10.57 6.69
CA LYS A 130 -14.47 -9.76 7.60
C LYS A 130 -13.74 -9.27 8.85
N ASP A 131 -12.59 -9.86 9.16
CA ASP A 131 -11.78 -9.45 10.31
C ASP A 131 -10.87 -8.26 9.92
N ILE A 132 -10.81 -7.88 8.64
CA ILE A 132 -10.05 -6.73 8.15
C ILE A 132 -10.97 -5.51 8.04
N THR A 133 -10.65 -4.43 8.73
CA THR A 133 -11.41 -3.16 8.70
C THR A 133 -10.48 -2.03 8.28
N GLY A 134 -10.65 -1.52 7.05
CA GLY A 134 -9.73 -0.55 6.48
C GLY A 134 -8.34 -1.17 6.29
N THR A 135 -7.39 -0.74 7.12
CA THR A 135 -6.01 -1.25 7.16
C THR A 135 -5.68 -2.07 8.41
N GLU A 136 -6.62 -2.16 9.35
CA GLU A 136 -6.46 -2.83 10.63
C GLU A 136 -7.13 -4.22 10.64
N ILE A 137 -6.73 -5.05 11.60
CA ILE A 137 -7.31 -6.38 11.83
C ILE A 137 -8.03 -6.36 13.19
N ASP A 138 -9.33 -6.67 13.20
CA ASP A 138 -10.10 -6.88 14.43
C ASP A 138 -9.79 -8.26 15.01
N ILE A 139 -8.94 -8.26 16.03
CA ILE A 139 -8.51 -9.45 16.74
C ILE A 139 -9.55 -9.97 17.76
N LYS A 140 -10.57 -9.17 18.11
CA LYS A 140 -11.46 -9.48 19.25
C LYS A 140 -12.39 -10.66 18.98
N ASN A 141 -12.76 -10.87 17.72
CA ASN A 141 -13.74 -11.86 17.30
C ASN A 141 -13.15 -12.88 16.32
N LEU A 142 -11.84 -13.11 16.41
CA LEU A 142 -11.16 -14.13 15.64
C LEU A 142 -11.75 -15.51 15.96
N LEU A 143 -11.84 -16.33 14.91
CA LEU A 143 -12.10 -17.74 15.08
C LEU A 143 -10.82 -18.52 14.81
N TYR A 144 -10.81 -19.75 15.25
CA TYR A 144 -9.64 -20.60 15.27
C TYR A 144 -9.88 -21.88 14.47
N VAL A 145 -8.80 -22.41 13.92
CA VAL A 145 -8.77 -23.75 13.33
C VAL A 145 -8.66 -24.76 14.47
N PRO A 146 -9.54 -25.78 14.55
CA PRO A 146 -9.36 -26.88 15.48
C PRO A 146 -8.03 -27.61 15.24
N ASP A 147 -7.37 -28.07 16.31
CA ASP A 147 -6.03 -28.68 16.25
C ASP A 147 -6.00 -29.91 15.32
N GLU A 148 -7.07 -30.70 15.31
CA GLU A 148 -7.21 -31.87 14.45
C GLU A 148 -7.34 -31.51 12.96
N VAL A 149 -7.75 -30.28 12.64
CA VAL A 149 -7.93 -29.79 11.26
C VAL A 149 -6.66 -29.10 10.75
N PHE A 150 -5.90 -28.44 11.61
CA PHE A 150 -4.79 -27.56 11.22
C PHE A 150 -3.76 -28.23 10.31
N SER A 151 -3.40 -29.49 10.58
CA SER A 151 -2.42 -30.24 9.77
C SER A 151 -2.74 -30.25 8.27
N SER A 152 -4.03 -30.22 7.89
CA SER A 152 -4.49 -30.23 6.50
C SER A 152 -4.31 -28.90 5.76
N ILE A 153 -4.17 -27.79 6.49
CA ILE A 153 -4.06 -26.43 5.94
C ILE A 153 -2.83 -25.67 6.47
N SER A 154 -1.92 -26.34 7.18
CA SER A 154 -0.76 -25.77 7.88
C SER A 154 0.21 -24.96 7.01
N ARG A 155 0.15 -25.10 5.68
CA ARG A 155 0.95 -24.30 4.74
C ARG A 155 0.34 -22.94 4.40
N TYR A 156 -0.93 -22.72 4.73
CA TYR A 156 -1.69 -21.53 4.34
C TYR A 156 -1.76 -20.53 5.50
N ILE A 157 -0.61 -20.29 6.11
CA ILE A 157 -0.44 -19.37 7.23
C ILE A 157 0.17 -18.06 6.78
N VAL A 158 -0.05 -17.00 7.54
CA VAL A 158 0.68 -15.74 7.45
C VAL A 158 1.81 -15.69 8.46
N GLU A 159 2.86 -14.96 8.13
CA GLU A 159 3.93 -14.63 9.06
C GLU A 159 3.87 -13.14 9.41
N LYS A 160 4.54 -12.75 10.50
CA LYS A 160 4.69 -11.33 10.82
C LYS A 160 5.34 -10.65 9.63
N ASP A 161 4.95 -9.41 9.38
CA ASP A 161 5.41 -8.58 8.27
C ASP A 161 4.88 -8.98 6.88
N ASP A 162 4.13 -10.10 6.76
CA ASP A 162 3.33 -10.34 5.56
C ASP A 162 2.31 -9.21 5.36
N VAL A 163 2.05 -8.86 4.11
CA VAL A 163 0.94 -7.96 3.73
C VAL A 163 -0.19 -8.81 3.15
N VAL A 164 -1.36 -8.74 3.76
CA VAL A 164 -2.56 -9.43 3.25
C VAL A 164 -3.37 -8.48 2.39
N ILE A 165 -3.93 -9.00 1.30
CA ILE A 165 -4.87 -8.31 0.42
C ILE A 165 -6.08 -9.20 0.13
N SER A 166 -7.29 -8.65 0.26
CA SER A 166 -8.53 -9.36 -0.05
C SER A 166 -8.80 -9.42 -1.56
N ILE A 167 -9.26 -10.59 -2.03
CA ILE A 167 -9.52 -10.86 -3.46
C ILE A 167 -10.92 -11.34 -3.78
N VAL A 168 -11.70 -11.66 -2.76
CA VAL A 168 -13.11 -12.04 -2.91
C VAL A 168 -13.93 -11.25 -1.91
N GLY A 169 -15.14 -10.84 -2.31
CA GLY A 169 -16.02 -10.03 -1.49
C GLY A 169 -15.64 -8.56 -1.57
N THR A 170 -15.30 -7.92 -0.44
CA THR A 170 -14.72 -6.57 -0.44
C THR A 170 -13.27 -6.65 -0.88
N ILE A 171 -13.02 -6.48 -2.18
CA ILE A 171 -11.68 -6.62 -2.78
C ILE A 171 -10.80 -5.40 -2.50
N GLY A 172 -9.50 -5.63 -2.29
CA GLY A 172 -8.49 -4.59 -2.17
C GLY A 172 -8.30 -4.04 -0.76
N LEU A 173 -8.93 -4.64 0.25
CA LEU A 173 -8.58 -4.37 1.64
C LEU A 173 -7.19 -4.93 1.90
N CYS A 174 -6.29 -4.10 2.43
CA CYS A 174 -4.91 -4.49 2.72
C CYS A 174 -4.59 -4.28 4.19
N CYS A 175 -3.89 -5.21 4.83
CA CYS A 175 -3.40 -5.05 6.20
C CYS A 175 -2.01 -5.69 6.36
N GLN A 176 -1.25 -5.22 7.35
CA GLN A 176 0.03 -5.82 7.74
C GLN A 176 -0.19 -6.79 8.90
N ILE A 177 0.48 -7.93 8.84
CA ILE A 177 0.40 -8.96 9.88
C ILE A 177 1.32 -8.59 11.04
N THR A 178 0.72 -8.50 12.23
CA THR A 178 1.41 -8.20 13.49
C THR A 178 1.94 -9.48 14.14
N GLU A 179 2.78 -9.32 15.18
CA GLU A 179 3.31 -10.43 15.99
C GLU A 179 2.19 -11.33 16.55
N GLU A 180 1.07 -10.74 16.99
CA GLU A 180 -0.06 -11.47 17.55
C GLU A 180 -0.74 -12.43 16.55
N LEU A 181 -0.58 -12.16 15.26
CA LEU A 181 -1.13 -12.97 14.17
C LEU A 181 -0.08 -13.80 13.44
N HIS A 182 1.15 -13.84 13.96
CA HIS A 182 2.18 -14.72 13.41
C HIS A 182 1.70 -16.18 13.43
N LEU A 183 1.80 -16.86 12.29
CA LEU A 183 1.34 -18.23 12.04
C LEU A 183 -0.18 -18.43 12.01
N ALA A 184 -0.97 -17.35 11.97
CA ALA A 184 -2.41 -17.45 11.73
C ALA A 184 -2.69 -18.05 10.34
N SER A 185 -3.70 -18.91 10.23
CA SER A 185 -4.21 -19.40 8.94
C SER A 185 -4.92 -18.30 8.16
N LEU A 186 -4.78 -18.30 6.84
CA LEU A 186 -5.37 -17.31 5.94
C LEU A 186 -6.51 -17.92 5.12
N THR A 187 -7.64 -17.23 5.05
CA THR A 187 -8.74 -17.62 4.14
C THR A 187 -8.35 -17.57 2.67
N GLU A 188 -8.94 -18.45 1.88
CA GLU A 188 -8.87 -18.46 0.41
C GLU A 188 -9.34 -17.17 -0.26
N ASN A 189 -10.10 -16.32 0.45
CA ASN A 189 -10.60 -15.04 -0.03
C ASN A 189 -9.56 -13.91 0.08
N CYS A 190 -8.36 -14.23 0.55
CA CYS A 190 -7.22 -13.34 0.64
C CYS A 190 -5.98 -13.99 0.03
N ALA A 191 -5.05 -13.15 -0.42
CA ALA A 191 -3.66 -13.56 -0.61
C ALA A 191 -2.75 -12.77 0.32
N LYS A 192 -1.55 -13.29 0.50
CA LYS A 192 -0.46 -12.67 1.22
C LYS A 192 0.69 -12.38 0.26
N ILE A 193 1.31 -11.23 0.46
CA ILE A 193 2.60 -10.85 -0.09
C ILE A 193 3.61 -11.11 1.01
N THR A 194 4.52 -12.05 0.76
CA THR A 194 5.46 -12.61 1.74
C THR A 194 6.87 -12.65 1.16
N SER A 195 7.86 -12.94 2.00
CA SER A 195 9.27 -13.02 1.56
C SER A 195 9.71 -11.74 0.83
N ILE A 196 9.33 -10.57 1.39
CA ILE A 196 9.62 -9.25 0.83
C ILE A 196 11.12 -8.99 0.94
N ASP A 197 11.78 -8.68 -0.17
CA ASP A 197 13.20 -8.32 -0.22
C ASP A 197 13.41 -6.90 0.32
N THR A 198 13.62 -6.81 1.63
CA THR A 198 13.82 -5.55 2.35
C THR A 198 15.12 -4.83 2.00
N SER A 199 16.02 -5.47 1.24
CA SER A 199 17.20 -4.80 0.68
C SER A 199 16.87 -3.95 -0.55
N LYS A 200 15.77 -4.26 -1.25
CA LYS A 200 15.30 -3.55 -2.44
C LYS A 200 14.15 -2.59 -2.16
N ILE A 201 13.25 -2.95 -1.25
CA ILE A 201 12.05 -2.16 -0.96
C ILE A 201 11.74 -2.11 0.53
N SER A 202 11.40 -0.92 1.02
CA SER A 202 10.85 -0.78 2.38
C SER A 202 9.44 -1.35 2.42
N GLN A 203 9.16 -2.19 3.40
CA GLN A 203 7.84 -2.76 3.62
C GLN A 203 6.76 -1.68 3.84
N ASN A 204 7.11 -0.58 4.52
CA ASN A 204 6.20 0.55 4.72
C ASN A 204 5.87 1.26 3.41
N TYR A 205 6.85 1.37 2.50
CA TYR A 205 6.63 1.91 1.17
C TYR A 205 5.70 0.99 0.37
N LEU A 206 6.00 -0.31 0.34
CA LEU A 206 5.16 -1.31 -0.34
C LEU A 206 3.71 -1.27 0.17
N PHE A 207 3.52 -1.27 1.48
CA PHE A 207 2.18 -1.19 2.08
C PHE A 207 1.47 0.12 1.73
N SER A 208 2.16 1.25 1.85
CA SER A 208 1.62 2.57 1.50
C SER A 208 1.23 2.67 0.03
N PHE A 209 2.01 2.05 -0.86
CA PHE A 209 1.71 1.95 -2.29
C PHE A 209 0.47 1.09 -2.54
N LEU A 210 0.36 -0.08 -1.90
CA LEU A 210 -0.78 -0.98 -2.05
C LEU A 210 -2.12 -0.36 -1.62
N ILE A 211 -2.11 0.52 -0.62
CA ILE A 211 -3.31 1.21 -0.16
C ILE A 211 -3.58 2.53 -0.89
N SER A 212 -2.74 2.90 -1.87
CA SER A 212 -2.89 4.15 -2.63
C SER A 212 -4.12 4.11 -3.54
N SER A 213 -4.58 5.29 -3.95
CA SER A 213 -5.72 5.42 -4.89
C SER A 213 -5.44 4.76 -6.24
N GLU A 214 -4.19 4.76 -6.67
CA GLU A 214 -3.74 4.24 -7.95
C GLU A 214 -3.87 2.72 -7.98
N VAL A 215 -3.35 2.04 -6.95
CA VAL A 215 -3.48 0.58 -6.82
C VAL A 215 -4.93 0.17 -6.58
N LYS A 216 -5.67 0.90 -5.72
CA LYS A 216 -7.12 0.66 -5.54
C LYS A 216 -7.87 0.76 -6.87
N GLY A 217 -7.56 1.77 -7.68
CA GLY A 217 -8.14 1.93 -9.02
C GLY A 217 -7.79 0.79 -9.97
N GLU A 218 -6.55 0.31 -9.94
CA GLU A 218 -6.12 -0.83 -10.77
C GLU A 218 -6.79 -2.14 -10.37
N VAL A 219 -6.87 -2.40 -9.07
CA VAL A 219 -7.59 -3.56 -8.51
C VAL A 219 -9.06 -3.52 -8.91
N GLN A 220 -9.71 -2.36 -8.82
CA GLN A 220 -11.09 -2.18 -9.27
C GLN A 220 -11.27 -2.43 -10.77
N ARG A 221 -10.39 -1.91 -11.62
CA ARG A 221 -10.43 -2.13 -13.08
C ARG A 221 -10.32 -3.60 -13.48
N ARG A 222 -9.53 -4.39 -12.74
CA ARG A 222 -9.30 -5.82 -13.00
C ARG A 222 -10.28 -6.75 -12.29
N THR A 223 -11.14 -6.21 -11.44
CA THR A 223 -12.15 -6.99 -10.73
C THR A 223 -13.25 -7.44 -11.68
N VAL A 224 -13.51 -8.74 -11.74
CA VAL A 224 -14.55 -9.34 -12.60
C VAL A 224 -15.61 -10.07 -11.76
N GLY A 225 -16.88 -10.05 -12.21
CA GLY A 225 -18.01 -10.73 -11.58
C GLY A 225 -18.92 -9.79 -10.76
N SER A 226 -20.25 -9.86 -10.97
CA SER A 226 -21.24 -8.92 -10.41
C SER A 226 -21.83 -9.32 -9.06
N THR A 227 -21.74 -10.60 -8.64
CA THR A 227 -22.38 -11.11 -7.41
C THR A 227 -21.38 -11.45 -6.29
N GLN A 228 -20.21 -12.00 -6.64
CA GLN A 228 -19.02 -12.04 -5.80
C GLN A 228 -17.84 -11.68 -6.70
N PRO A 229 -17.36 -10.44 -6.65
CA PRO A 229 -16.23 -10.05 -7.48
C PRO A 229 -15.02 -10.89 -7.11
N LYS A 230 -14.17 -11.21 -8.10
CA LYS A 230 -12.89 -11.92 -7.92
C LYS A 230 -11.76 -11.17 -8.62
N PHE A 231 -10.64 -11.03 -7.92
CA PHE A 231 -9.37 -10.58 -8.49
C PHE A 231 -8.49 -11.78 -8.80
N HIS A 232 -8.18 -12.02 -10.07
CA HIS A 232 -7.15 -12.97 -10.46
C HIS A 232 -5.81 -12.25 -10.38
N TYR A 233 -4.93 -12.68 -9.46
CA TYR A 233 -3.53 -12.26 -9.47
C TYR A 233 -2.87 -12.81 -10.73
N ILE A 234 -2.80 -11.98 -11.76
CA ILE A 234 -1.74 -12.06 -12.75
C ILE A 234 -0.89 -10.83 -12.45
N ILE A 235 0.06 -11.02 -11.54
CA ILE A 235 1.23 -10.17 -11.35
C ILE A 235 2.41 -11.11 -11.51
#